data_AF-A0A350XRX3-F1
#
_entry.id   AF-A0A350XRX3-F1
#
_cell.length_a   1.000
_cell.length_b   1.000
_cell.length_c   1.000
_cell.angle_alpha   90.00
_cell.angle_beta   90.00
_cell.angle_gamma   90.00
#
_symmetry.space_group_name_H-M   'P 1'
#
loop_
_entity.id
_entity.type
_entity.pdbx_description
1 polymer ?
#
loop_
_entity_poly.entity_id
_entity_poly.type
_entity_poly.pdbx_seq_one_letter_code
_entity_poly.pdbx_strand_id
1 'polypeptide(L)'
;MGSRRPGAVALSRVVRVVPEVPSFAVDDGFAYSVPEGMEAEVGAVVRVPLGGRRVRGWVVAVGEPPRPRLRPILSRSGDLAVFDAALLGVLRWAAMHYVAPLAAVLAKTTPPNLPRGVRLAAPPRGVHRRARLVVGPGPAYDIIAAAISPVTAAGRSAIVVAGTIPEAEATAEALSARLGIDVPAVSSQRGGAAATAAWVRLATA
;
A
#
# COMPACT_ATOMS: atom_id res chain seq x y z
N MET A 1 24.88 22.26 -37.70
CA MET A 1 24.26 20.92 -37.57
C MET A 1 24.04 20.66 -36.07
N GLY A 2 22.91 21.15 -35.54
CA GLY A 2 22.65 21.17 -34.09
C GLY A 2 22.07 19.85 -33.61
N SER A 3 22.85 19.13 -32.81
CA SER A 3 22.41 17.90 -32.12
C SER A 3 21.34 18.25 -31.08
N ARG A 4 20.08 18.00 -31.44
CA ARG A 4 18.94 18.05 -30.51
C ARG A 4 19.10 16.85 -29.57
N ARG A 5 19.42 17.11 -28.30
CA ARG A 5 19.27 16.11 -27.22
C ARG A 5 17.82 15.59 -27.27
N PRO A 6 17.55 14.28 -27.14
CA PRO A 6 16.20 13.78 -27.03
C PRO A 6 15.55 14.47 -25.83
N GLY A 7 14.49 15.24 -26.08
CA GLY A 7 13.78 15.95 -25.02
C GLY A 7 13.28 14.92 -24.01
N ALA A 8 13.72 15.04 -22.76
CA ALA A 8 13.10 14.35 -21.66
C ALA A 8 11.61 14.74 -21.70
N VAL A 9 10.75 13.80 -22.10
CA VAL A 9 9.31 14.00 -22.08
C VAL A 9 8.96 14.18 -20.59
N ALA A 10 8.76 15.42 -20.16
CA ALA A 10 8.30 15.70 -18.82
C ALA A 10 6.98 14.96 -18.64
N LEU A 11 6.97 13.97 -17.75
CA LEU A 11 5.74 13.28 -17.39
C LEU A 11 4.74 14.36 -16.98
N SER A 12 3.57 14.35 -17.62
CA SER A 12 2.52 15.31 -17.34
C SER A 12 2.19 15.29 -15.85
N ARG A 13 2.09 16.47 -15.23
CA ARG A 13 1.75 16.65 -13.81
C ARG A 13 0.25 16.48 -13.57
N VAL A 14 -0.34 15.43 -14.15
CA VAL A 14 -1.75 15.08 -14.02
C VAL A 14 -1.86 13.67 -13.47
N VAL A 15 -2.71 13.52 -12.48
CA VAL A 15 -2.97 12.23 -11.82
C VAL A 15 -4.45 11.94 -11.75
N ARG A 16 -4.80 10.66 -11.69
CA ARG A 16 -6.15 10.19 -11.41
C ARG A 16 -6.30 9.94 -9.92
N VAL A 17 -7.36 10.48 -9.33
CA VAL A 17 -7.67 10.26 -7.91
C VAL A 17 -9.06 9.65 -7.78
N VAL A 18 -9.15 8.53 -7.07
CA VAL A 18 -10.43 7.98 -6.58
C VAL A 18 -10.70 8.63 -5.22
N PRO A 19 -11.72 9.49 -5.09
CA PRO A 19 -12.07 10.11 -3.83
C PRO A 19 -12.72 9.08 -2.90
N GLU A 20 -12.54 9.27 -1.59
CA GLU A 20 -13.17 8.45 -0.56
C GLU A 20 -14.66 8.81 -0.41
N VAL A 21 -15.42 8.35 -1.38
CA VAL A 21 -16.88 8.36 -1.39
C VAL A 21 -17.29 6.91 -1.67
N PRO A 22 -17.98 6.22 -0.75
CA PRO A 22 -18.31 4.79 -0.91
C PRO A 22 -19.46 4.62 -1.93
N SER A 23 -19.17 4.89 -3.21
CA SER A 23 -20.12 4.85 -4.32
C SER A 23 -19.41 4.47 -5.60
N PHE A 24 -20.04 3.60 -6.41
CA PHE A 24 -19.53 3.23 -7.74
C PHE A 24 -19.36 4.44 -8.67
N ALA A 25 -20.09 5.54 -8.44
CA ALA A 25 -20.03 6.74 -9.27
C ALA A 25 -18.66 7.42 -9.30
N VAL A 26 -17.74 7.04 -8.41
CA VAL A 26 -16.39 7.62 -8.35
C VAL A 26 -15.27 6.63 -8.66
N ASP A 27 -15.59 5.40 -9.08
CA ASP A 27 -14.61 4.33 -9.24
C ASP A 27 -13.61 4.58 -10.39
N ASP A 28 -14.03 5.31 -11.42
CA ASP A 28 -13.14 5.79 -12.48
C ASP A 28 -12.19 6.89 -12.01
N GLY A 29 -12.49 7.52 -10.86
CA GLY A 29 -11.78 8.66 -10.34
C GLY A 29 -11.86 9.91 -11.23
N PHE A 30 -11.19 10.97 -10.77
CA PHE A 30 -11.14 12.26 -11.45
C PHE A 30 -9.69 12.69 -11.67
N ALA A 31 -9.44 13.40 -12.76
CA ALA A 31 -8.13 13.97 -13.04
C ALA A 31 -7.89 15.25 -12.24
N TYR A 32 -6.71 15.38 -11.66
CA TYR A 32 -6.25 16.56 -10.92
C TYR A 32 -4.84 16.94 -11.37
N SER A 33 -4.51 18.23 -11.28
CA SER A 33 -3.14 18.70 -11.45
C SER A 33 -2.34 18.55 -10.15
N VAL A 34 -1.07 18.19 -10.28
CA VAL A 34 -0.13 18.11 -9.16
C VAL A 34 0.58 19.46 -9.01
N PRO A 35 0.38 20.21 -7.91
CA PRO A 35 1.06 21.49 -7.66
C PRO A 35 2.58 21.34 -7.74
N GLU A 36 3.28 22.42 -8.07
CA GLU A 36 4.75 22.46 -8.04
C GLU A 36 5.29 22.13 -6.63
N GLY A 37 6.41 21.43 -6.55
CA GLY A 37 7.00 20.97 -5.29
C GLY A 37 6.28 19.80 -4.60
N MET A 38 5.17 19.29 -5.18
CA MET A 38 4.48 18.11 -4.69
C MET A 38 4.79 16.88 -5.54
N GLU A 39 5.10 15.77 -4.88
CA GLU A 39 5.24 14.46 -5.52
C GLU A 39 3.94 13.64 -5.38
N ALA A 40 3.55 13.01 -6.49
CA ALA A 40 2.38 12.13 -6.54
C ALA A 40 2.74 10.85 -7.29
N GLU A 41 2.44 9.72 -6.65
CA GLU A 41 2.68 8.37 -7.15
C GLU A 41 1.43 7.53 -6.88
N VAL A 42 1.29 6.39 -7.57
CA VAL A 42 0.18 5.46 -7.30
C VAL A 42 0.21 5.05 -5.82
N GLY A 43 -0.95 5.08 -5.16
CA GLY A 43 -1.09 4.81 -3.74
C GLY A 43 -0.88 6.00 -2.83
N ALA A 44 -0.45 7.17 -3.34
CA ALA A 44 -0.39 8.38 -2.55
C ALA A 44 -1.79 8.77 -2.04
N VAL A 45 -1.89 9.04 -0.74
CA VAL A 45 -3.13 9.54 -0.13
C VAL A 45 -3.12 11.07 -0.21
N VAL A 46 -4.19 11.65 -0.75
CA VAL A 46 -4.28 13.08 -1.05
C VAL A 46 -5.60 13.69 -0.57
N ARG A 47 -5.66 15.01 -0.51
CA ARG A 47 -6.90 15.78 -0.36
C ARG A 47 -7.21 16.50 -1.65
N VAL A 48 -8.44 16.37 -2.14
CA VAL A 48 -8.90 16.95 -3.40
C VAL A 48 -10.23 17.69 -3.23
N PRO A 49 -10.52 18.72 -4.04
CA PRO A 49 -11.82 19.37 -4.03
C PRO A 49 -12.85 18.55 -4.81
N LEU A 50 -13.96 18.17 -4.17
CA LEU A 50 -15.07 17.44 -4.79
C LEU A 50 -16.40 18.00 -4.29
N GLY A 51 -17.23 18.52 -5.20
CA GLY A 51 -18.57 19.04 -4.86
C GLY A 51 -18.56 20.11 -3.76
N GLY A 52 -17.60 21.04 -3.80
CA GLY A 52 -17.45 22.11 -2.80
C GLY A 52 -16.79 21.67 -1.48
N ARG A 53 -16.51 20.38 -1.30
CA ARG A 53 -15.89 19.82 -0.09
C ARG A 53 -14.44 19.43 -0.34
N ARG A 54 -13.66 19.32 0.75
CA ARG A 54 -12.31 18.75 0.75
C ARG A 54 -12.41 17.27 1.14
N VAL A 55 -12.12 16.37 0.22
CA VAL A 55 -12.28 14.91 0.43
C VAL A 55 -10.92 14.22 0.36
N ARG A 56 -10.73 13.16 1.15
CA ARG A 56 -9.56 12.27 1.02
C ARG A 56 -9.69 11.46 -0.28
N GLY A 57 -8.59 11.03 -0.87
CA GLY A 57 -8.61 10.12 -2.00
C GLY A 57 -7.24 9.49 -2.22
N TRP A 58 -7.19 8.57 -3.17
CA TRP A 58 -5.98 7.84 -3.54
C TRP A 58 -5.62 8.10 -4.98
N VAL A 59 -4.34 8.36 -5.24
CA VAL A 59 -3.81 8.42 -6.59
C VAL A 59 -3.80 7.00 -7.18
N VAL A 60 -4.50 6.79 -8.29
CA VAL A 60 -4.63 5.49 -8.96
C VAL A 60 -3.97 5.46 -10.35
N ALA A 61 -3.53 6.60 -10.86
CA ALA A 61 -2.72 6.71 -12.06
C ALA A 61 -1.93 8.03 -12.05
N VAL A 62 -0.77 8.03 -12.70
CA VAL A 62 0.10 9.21 -12.86
C VAL A 62 0.47 9.39 -14.32
N GLY A 63 0.86 10.60 -14.73
CA GLY A 63 1.26 10.88 -16.11
C GLY A 63 0.11 10.88 -17.11
N GLU A 64 -1.10 11.25 -16.67
CA GLU A 64 -2.25 11.36 -17.60
C GLU A 64 -2.09 12.53 -18.58
N PRO A 65 -2.65 12.46 -19.80
CA PRO A 65 -2.58 13.55 -20.75
C PRO A 65 -3.03 14.90 -20.15
N PRO A 66 -2.32 16.01 -20.42
CA PRO A 66 -2.69 17.32 -19.90
C PRO A 66 -4.06 17.76 -20.41
N ARG A 67 -4.84 18.42 -19.54
CA ARG A 67 -6.20 18.91 -19.86
C ARG A 67 -6.41 20.30 -19.26
N PRO A 68 -7.21 21.17 -19.90
CA PRO A 68 -7.53 22.49 -19.35
C PRO A 68 -8.46 22.36 -18.13
N ARG A 69 -8.44 23.38 -17.25
CA ARG A 69 -9.37 23.54 -16.11
C ARG A 69 -9.33 22.40 -15.07
N LEU A 70 -8.20 21.71 -14.95
CA LEU A 70 -7.98 20.76 -13.86
C LEU A 70 -7.90 21.49 -12.52
N ARG A 71 -8.62 20.98 -11.53
CA ARG A 71 -8.45 21.43 -10.15
C ARG A 71 -7.13 20.86 -9.60
N PRO A 72 -6.40 21.60 -8.75
CA PRO A 72 -5.20 21.10 -8.13
C PRO A 72 -5.51 20.13 -6.99
N ILE A 73 -4.60 19.19 -6.74
CA ILE A 73 -4.51 18.50 -5.45
C ILE A 73 -4.25 19.54 -4.36
N LEU A 74 -4.95 19.44 -3.23
CA LEU A 74 -4.87 20.43 -2.16
C LEU A 74 -3.72 20.14 -1.20
N SER A 75 -3.41 18.86 -0.96
CA SER A 75 -2.34 18.42 -0.08
C SER A 75 -2.14 16.90 -0.18
N ARG A 76 -0.92 16.42 0.02
CA ARG A 76 -0.63 15.01 0.29
C ARG A 76 -0.80 14.70 1.78
N SER A 77 -1.28 13.51 2.11
CA SER A 77 -1.46 13.03 3.49
C SER A 77 -0.39 11.99 3.79
N GLY A 78 0.56 12.33 4.66
CA GLY A 78 1.74 11.49 4.90
C GLY A 78 2.67 11.41 3.70
N ASP A 79 3.79 10.71 3.87
CA ASP A 79 4.80 10.56 2.81
C ASP A 79 4.76 9.19 2.15
N LEU A 80 3.94 8.27 2.67
CA LEU A 80 3.86 6.89 2.18
C LEU A 80 2.75 6.66 1.17
N ALA A 81 3.10 6.02 0.05
CA ALA A 81 2.14 5.36 -0.80
C ALA A 81 1.67 4.06 -0.12
N VAL A 82 0.36 3.92 0.07
CA VAL A 82 -0.22 2.78 0.81
C VAL A 82 -0.38 1.52 -0.03
N PHE A 83 -0.19 1.62 -1.35
CA PHE A 83 -0.14 0.51 -2.30
C PHE A 83 0.64 0.93 -3.54
N ASP A 84 1.10 -0.04 -4.34
CA ASP A 84 1.70 0.20 -5.65
C ASP A 84 0.73 -0.16 -6.79
N ALA A 85 1.19 -0.09 -8.03
CA ALA A 85 0.38 -0.42 -9.20
C ALA A 85 -0.04 -1.90 -9.24
N ALA A 86 0.79 -2.81 -8.72
CA ALA A 86 0.49 -4.24 -8.69
C ALA A 86 -0.64 -4.54 -7.70
N LEU A 87 -0.52 -4.03 -6.46
CA LEU A 87 -1.56 -4.15 -5.45
C LEU A 87 -2.84 -3.40 -5.87
N LEU A 88 -2.75 -2.26 -6.55
CA LEU A 88 -3.92 -1.60 -7.15
C LEU A 88 -4.67 -2.52 -8.12
N GLY A 89 -3.96 -3.31 -8.92
CA GLY A 89 -4.56 -4.32 -9.80
C GLY A 89 -5.38 -5.36 -9.02
N VAL A 90 -4.82 -5.87 -7.91
CA VAL A 90 -5.52 -6.80 -7.01
C VAL A 90 -6.73 -6.14 -6.35
N LEU A 91 -6.61 -4.89 -5.90
CA LEU A 91 -7.71 -4.16 -5.26
C LEU A 91 -8.85 -3.87 -6.24
N ARG A 92 -8.55 -3.57 -7.52
CA ARG A 92 -9.54 -3.43 -8.58
C ARG A 92 -10.24 -4.75 -8.88
N TRP A 93 -9.48 -5.84 -8.96
CA TRP A 93 -10.06 -7.18 -9.09
C TRP A 93 -10.99 -7.50 -7.92
N ALA A 94 -10.57 -7.25 -6.68
CA ALA A 94 -11.37 -7.50 -5.49
C ALA A 94 -12.65 -6.67 -5.47
N ALA A 95 -12.57 -5.37 -5.79
CA ALA A 95 -13.74 -4.49 -5.91
C ALA A 95 -14.75 -5.03 -6.93
N MET A 96 -14.27 -5.47 -8.10
CA MET A 96 -15.12 -6.05 -9.15
C MET A 96 -15.71 -7.40 -8.73
N HIS A 97 -14.90 -8.28 -8.16
CA HIS A 97 -15.28 -9.64 -7.77
C HIS A 97 -16.31 -9.65 -6.64
N TYR A 98 -16.13 -8.78 -5.63
CA TYR A 98 -17.02 -8.68 -4.48
C TYR A 98 -18.09 -7.60 -4.63
N VAL A 99 -18.23 -7.00 -5.81
CA VAL A 99 -19.24 -5.97 -6.12
C VAL A 99 -19.23 -4.85 -5.06
N ALA A 100 -18.04 -4.31 -4.79
CA ALA A 100 -17.83 -3.25 -3.81
C ALA A 100 -17.30 -1.99 -4.51
N PRO A 101 -17.72 -0.78 -4.10
CA PRO A 101 -17.11 0.45 -4.60
C PRO A 101 -15.61 0.43 -4.39
N LEU A 102 -14.83 0.78 -5.41
CA LEU A 102 -13.36 0.77 -5.34
C LEU A 102 -12.87 1.62 -4.17
N ALA A 103 -13.46 2.80 -3.95
CA ALA A 103 -13.13 3.67 -2.82
C ALA A 103 -13.24 2.96 -1.45
N ALA A 104 -14.22 2.07 -1.26
CA ALA A 104 -14.40 1.32 -0.01
C ALA A 104 -13.29 0.27 0.19
N VAL A 105 -12.84 -0.36 -0.89
CA VAL A 105 -11.72 -1.31 -0.88
C VAL A 105 -10.39 -0.57 -0.64
N LEU A 106 -10.15 0.54 -1.34
CA LEU A 106 -8.96 1.37 -1.15
C LEU A 106 -8.86 1.91 0.28
N ALA A 107 -9.98 2.26 0.91
CA ALA A 107 -10.00 2.72 2.30
C ALA A 107 -9.39 1.69 3.28
N LYS A 108 -9.44 0.39 2.98
CA LYS A 108 -8.85 -0.67 3.82
C LYS A 108 -7.34 -0.78 3.71
N THR A 109 -6.72 -0.12 2.74
CA THR A 109 -5.26 -0.08 2.58
C THR A 109 -4.60 0.97 3.47
N THR A 110 -5.37 1.93 3.98
CA THR A 110 -4.83 3.11 4.65
C THR A 110 -4.93 2.95 6.17
N PRO A 111 -3.79 2.95 6.90
CA PRO A 111 -3.84 2.97 8.35
C PRO A 111 -4.45 4.30 8.86
N PRO A 112 -5.00 4.32 10.09
CA PRO A 112 -5.63 5.53 10.65
C PRO A 112 -4.71 6.75 10.68
N ASN A 113 -3.41 6.53 10.94
CA ASN A 113 -2.38 7.57 10.98
C ASN A 113 -1.28 7.25 9.98
N LEU A 114 -1.07 8.15 9.01
CA LEU A 114 0.02 8.05 8.05
C LEU A 114 1.25 8.81 8.57
N PRO A 115 2.43 8.18 8.62
CA PRO A 115 3.65 8.83 9.06
C PRO A 115 4.13 9.90 8.07
N ARG A 116 4.89 10.86 8.59
CA ARG A 116 5.63 11.89 7.83
C ARG A 116 7.11 11.79 8.14
N GLY A 117 7.96 12.29 7.25
CA GLY A 117 9.42 12.22 7.34
C GLY A 117 9.99 10.84 7.04
N VAL A 118 9.16 9.94 6.51
CA VAL A 118 9.50 8.55 6.29
C VAL A 118 9.40 8.28 4.80
N ARG A 119 10.50 7.85 4.19
CA ARG A 119 10.53 7.41 2.79
C ARG A 119 10.82 5.92 2.77
N LEU A 120 9.88 5.10 2.30
CA LEU A 120 10.19 3.69 2.09
C LEU A 120 11.06 3.57 0.86
N ALA A 121 12.06 2.70 0.94
CA ALA A 121 12.66 2.18 -0.27
C ALA A 121 11.57 1.49 -1.08
N ALA A 122 11.53 1.74 -2.39
CA ALA A 122 10.67 0.95 -3.27
C ALA A 122 11.05 -0.53 -3.06
N PRO A 123 10.08 -1.42 -2.75
CA PRO A 123 10.41 -2.81 -2.55
C PRO A 123 11.08 -3.33 -3.84
N PRO A 124 12.19 -4.07 -3.74
CA PRO A 124 12.79 -4.69 -4.92
C PRO A 124 11.73 -5.56 -5.59
N ARG A 125 11.73 -5.63 -6.92
CA ARG A 125 10.81 -6.51 -7.66
C ARG A 125 10.89 -7.92 -7.05
N GLY A 126 9.79 -8.33 -6.42
CA GLY A 126 9.71 -9.62 -5.76
C GLY A 126 9.90 -10.74 -6.78
N VAL A 127 10.70 -11.74 -6.43
CA VAL A 127 10.75 -12.99 -7.19
C VAL A 127 9.62 -13.86 -6.67
N HIS A 128 8.60 -14.11 -7.50
CA HIS A 128 7.58 -15.10 -7.18
C HIS A 128 8.25 -16.47 -7.03
N ARG A 129 8.33 -16.97 -5.80
CA ARG A 129 8.73 -18.34 -5.53
C ARG A 129 7.52 -19.25 -5.77
N ARG A 130 7.76 -20.49 -6.22
CA ARG A 130 6.70 -21.50 -6.35
C ARG A 130 6.02 -21.70 -5.00
N ALA A 131 4.68 -21.74 -5.01
CA ALA A 131 3.90 -22.08 -3.84
C ALA A 131 4.33 -23.45 -3.30
N ARG A 132 4.52 -23.54 -1.98
CA ARG A 132 4.81 -24.79 -1.28
C ARG A 132 3.57 -25.15 -0.47
N LEU A 133 2.98 -26.30 -0.77
CA LEU A 133 1.90 -26.87 0.04
C LEU A 133 2.53 -27.78 1.09
N VAL A 134 2.21 -27.54 2.36
CA VAL A 134 2.66 -28.36 3.50
C VAL A 134 1.41 -28.98 4.11
N VAL A 135 1.39 -30.30 4.22
CA VAL A 135 0.28 -31.06 4.80
C VAL A 135 0.83 -31.91 5.94
N GLY A 136 0.29 -31.76 7.14
CA GLY A 136 0.75 -32.48 8.32
C GLY A 136 0.06 -32.02 9.61
N PRO A 137 0.31 -32.71 10.74
CA PRO A 137 -0.27 -32.36 12.02
C PRO A 137 0.36 -31.09 12.61
N GLY A 138 -0.48 -30.19 13.10
CA GLY A 138 -0.08 -29.02 13.87
C GLY A 138 0.70 -27.97 13.09
N PRO A 139 0.81 -26.75 13.62
CA PRO A 139 1.40 -25.65 12.88
C PRO A 139 2.88 -25.95 12.62
N ALA A 140 3.23 -25.92 11.34
CA ALA A 140 4.55 -26.26 10.82
C ALA A 140 5.59 -25.15 11.09
N TYR A 141 5.76 -24.75 12.36
CA TYR A 141 6.56 -23.58 12.76
C TYR A 141 7.99 -23.62 12.25
N ASP A 142 8.64 -24.79 12.28
CA ASP A 142 10.01 -24.93 11.78
C ASP A 142 10.07 -24.72 10.26
N ILE A 143 9.03 -25.16 9.53
CA ILE A 143 8.93 -24.94 8.09
C ILE A 143 8.69 -23.46 7.79
N ILE A 144 7.83 -22.79 8.56
CA ILE A 144 7.58 -21.35 8.42
C ILE A 144 8.87 -20.56 8.72
N ALA A 145 9.55 -20.88 9.83
CA ALA A 145 10.82 -20.26 10.22
C ALA A 145 11.88 -20.44 9.13
N ALA A 146 12.06 -21.66 8.61
CA ALA A 146 12.99 -21.94 7.51
C ALA A 146 12.63 -21.18 6.22
N ALA A 147 11.34 -20.99 5.94
CA ALA A 147 10.89 -20.25 4.76
C ALA A 147 11.17 -18.74 4.86
N ILE A 148 11.01 -18.13 6.04
CA ILE A 148 11.17 -16.69 6.23
C ILE A 148 12.61 -16.28 6.60
N SER A 149 13.43 -17.19 7.15
CA SER A 149 14.80 -16.88 7.59
C SER A 149 15.67 -16.20 6.53
N PRO A 150 15.69 -16.61 5.24
CA PRO A 150 16.50 -15.94 4.23
C PRO A 150 16.01 -14.51 3.90
N VAL A 151 14.73 -14.22 4.16
CA VAL A 151 14.13 -12.90 3.94
C VAL A 151 14.54 -11.98 5.08
N THR A 152 14.35 -12.42 6.31
CA THR A 152 14.68 -11.65 7.52
C THR A 152 16.18 -11.45 7.69
N ALA A 153 17.01 -12.45 7.39
CA ALA A 153 18.48 -12.33 7.39
C ALA A 153 19.01 -11.33 6.36
N ALA A 154 18.24 -11.06 5.30
CA ALA A 154 18.55 -10.04 4.31
C ALA A 154 17.99 -8.65 4.69
N GLY A 155 17.58 -8.44 5.95
CA GLY A 155 17.02 -7.19 6.45
C GLY A 155 15.63 -6.88 5.90
N ARG A 156 14.90 -7.87 5.38
CA ARG A 156 13.56 -7.69 4.79
C ARG A 156 12.47 -8.23 5.71
N SER A 157 11.29 -7.62 5.64
CA SER A 157 10.10 -8.03 6.39
C SER A 157 9.39 -9.23 5.74
N ALA A 158 8.73 -10.05 6.57
CA ALA A 158 7.85 -11.14 6.13
C ALA A 158 6.49 -11.02 6.83
N ILE A 159 5.42 -11.40 6.13
CA ILE A 159 4.06 -11.47 6.69
C ILE A 159 3.65 -12.94 6.76
N VAL A 160 3.18 -13.37 7.92
CA VAL A 160 2.57 -14.68 8.14
C VAL A 160 1.09 -14.47 8.47
N VAL A 161 0.21 -15.11 7.68
CA VAL A 161 -1.24 -15.05 7.88
C VAL A 161 -1.69 -16.36 8.51
N ALA A 162 -2.33 -16.27 9.67
CA ALA A 162 -2.93 -17.41 10.36
C ALA A 162 -4.47 -17.36 10.26
N GLY A 163 -5.13 -18.51 10.40
CA GLY A 163 -6.57 -18.63 10.24
C GLY A 163 -7.35 -18.05 11.41
N THR A 164 -6.76 -18.04 12.61
CA THR A 164 -7.39 -17.53 13.84
C THR A 164 -6.46 -16.64 14.65
N ILE A 165 -7.03 -15.85 15.58
CA ILE A 165 -6.25 -15.01 16.50
C ILE A 165 -5.32 -15.87 17.38
N PRO A 166 -5.79 -16.96 18.03
CA PRO A 166 -4.90 -17.83 18.81
C PRO A 166 -3.76 -18.44 17.97
N GLU A 167 -4.04 -18.85 16.73
CA GLU A 167 -2.99 -19.34 15.84
C GLU A 167 -1.97 -18.25 15.51
N ALA A 168 -2.41 -17.01 15.25
CA ALA A 168 -1.52 -15.89 14.97
C ALA A 168 -0.59 -15.58 16.17
N GLU A 169 -1.15 -15.58 17.38
CA GLU A 169 -0.40 -15.34 18.62
C GLU A 169 0.60 -16.47 18.91
N ALA A 170 0.16 -17.73 18.82
CA ALA A 170 1.05 -18.88 19.00
C ALA A 170 2.15 -18.92 17.92
N THR A 171 1.82 -18.57 16.67
CA THR A 171 2.80 -18.46 15.58
C THR A 171 3.82 -17.36 15.85
N ALA A 172 3.38 -16.18 16.29
CA ALA A 172 4.25 -15.07 16.61
C ALA A 172 5.25 -15.42 17.73
N GLU A 173 4.75 -16.02 18.83
CA GLU A 173 5.58 -16.50 19.93
C GLU A 173 6.58 -17.57 19.48
N ALA A 174 6.09 -18.59 18.75
CA ALA A 174 6.92 -19.69 18.26
C ALA A 174 8.03 -19.24 17.31
N LEU A 175 7.75 -18.26 16.43
CA LEU A 175 8.74 -17.71 15.49
C LEU A 175 9.73 -16.77 16.19
N SER A 176 9.25 -15.93 17.11
CA SER A 176 10.11 -15.07 17.92
C SER A 176 11.15 -15.89 18.69
N ALA A 177 10.72 -16.94 19.38
CA ALA A 177 11.60 -17.85 20.12
C ALA A 177 12.64 -18.56 19.22
N ARG A 178 12.25 -18.95 17.99
CA ARG A 178 13.13 -19.68 17.06
C ARG A 178 14.13 -18.80 16.33
N LEU A 179 13.72 -17.58 15.98
CA LEU A 179 14.50 -16.69 15.13
C LEU A 179 15.23 -15.60 15.91
N GLY A 180 14.85 -15.36 17.17
CA GLY A 180 15.43 -14.27 17.97
C GLY A 180 15.10 -12.88 17.43
N ILE A 181 13.95 -12.72 16.77
CA ILE A 181 13.48 -11.45 16.18
C ILE A 181 12.13 -11.05 16.77
N ASP A 182 11.81 -9.75 16.76
CA ASP A 182 10.47 -9.27 17.12
C ASP A 182 9.45 -9.71 16.04
N VAL A 183 8.45 -10.48 16.46
CA VAL A 183 7.35 -10.93 15.59
C VAL A 183 6.04 -10.40 16.19
N PRO A 184 5.57 -9.19 15.81
CA PRO A 184 4.35 -8.64 16.36
C PRO A 184 3.12 -9.35 15.76
N ALA A 185 2.29 -9.97 16.61
CA ALA A 185 0.95 -10.41 16.20
C ALA A 185 0.03 -9.19 16.00
N VAL A 186 -0.64 -9.14 14.85
CA VAL A 186 -1.64 -8.10 14.53
C VAL A 186 -3.01 -8.77 14.43
N SER A 187 -3.95 -8.36 15.29
CA SER A 187 -5.31 -8.88 15.35
C SER A 187 -6.32 -7.77 15.61
N SER A 188 -7.60 -8.05 15.38
CA SER A 188 -8.71 -7.12 15.68
C SER A 188 -8.87 -6.81 17.17
N GLN A 189 -8.30 -7.63 18.06
CA GLN A 189 -8.33 -7.41 19.50
C GLN A 189 -7.25 -6.43 19.98
N ARG A 190 -6.25 -6.12 19.15
CA ARG A 190 -5.26 -5.08 19.47
C ARG A 190 -5.78 -3.71 19.07
N GLY A 191 -5.49 -2.70 19.89
CA GLY A 191 -5.83 -1.30 19.58
C GLY A 191 -5.17 -0.83 18.28
N GLY A 192 -5.90 -0.03 17.48
CA GLY A 192 -5.44 0.43 16.15
C GLY A 192 -4.09 1.16 16.16
N ALA A 193 -3.69 1.77 17.28
CA ALA A 193 -2.38 2.38 17.46
C ALA A 193 -1.24 1.35 17.39
N ALA A 194 -1.39 0.18 18.02
CA ALA A 194 -0.38 -0.87 18.00
C ALA A 194 -0.22 -1.50 16.61
N ALA A 195 -1.34 -1.73 15.91
CA ALA A 195 -1.32 -2.21 14.53
C ALA A 195 -0.66 -1.20 13.58
N THR A 196 -0.96 0.10 13.75
CA THR A 196 -0.31 1.17 12.97
C THR A 196 1.18 1.24 13.25
N ALA A 197 1.60 1.17 14.52
CA ALA A 197 3.02 1.19 14.88
C ALA A 197 3.78 -0.01 14.30
N ALA A 198 3.19 -1.22 14.33
CA ALA A 198 3.77 -2.40 13.70
C ALA A 198 3.89 -2.23 12.18
N TRP A 199 2.82 -1.74 11.53
CA TRP A 199 2.83 -1.45 10.09
C TRP A 199 3.91 -0.43 9.72
N VAL A 200 4.02 0.67 10.46
CA VAL A 200 5.06 1.69 10.22
C VAL A 200 6.44 1.06 10.34
N ARG A 201 6.74 0.32 11.42
CA ARG A 201 8.05 -0.34 11.58
C ARG A 201 8.39 -1.24 10.39
N LEU A 202 7.45 -2.09 9.98
CA LEU A 202 7.64 -3.04 8.87
C LEU A 202 7.78 -2.35 7.52
N ALA A 203 7.08 -1.23 7.34
CA ALA A 203 7.17 -0.43 6.14
C ALA A 203 8.54 0.25 6.04
N THR A 204 9.11 0.69 7.18
CA THR A 204 10.37 1.46 7.27
C THR A 204 11.65 0.65 7.46
N ALA A 205 11.54 -0.63 7.80
CA ALA A 205 12.68 -1.54 7.96
C ALA A 205 13.19 -2.00 6.59
#